data_AF-A0A2V6TT45-F1
#
_entry.id   AF-A0A2V6TT45-F1
#
_cell.length_a   1.000
_cell.length_b   1.000
_cell.length_c   1.000
_cell.angle_alpha   90.00
_cell.angle_beta   90.00
_cell.angle_gamma   90.00
#
_symmetry.space_group_name_H-M   'P 1'
#
loop_
_entity.id
_entity.type
_entity.pdbx_description
1 polymer ?
#
loop_
_entity_poly.entity_id
_entity_poly.type
_entity_poly.pdbx_seq_one_letter_code
_entity_poly.pdbx_strand_id
1 'polypeptide(L)'
;MKMAPLIREMRRHPEIQASLIHTGQHYDEAMAGRFFQDLNLPKPDVSLEVGSGGHAYQTGEVMKRLDPVLGELQPHLVVVVGDV
;
A
#
# COMPACT_ATOMS: atom_id res chain seq x y z
N MET A 1 4.30 -8.76 -3.03
CA MET A 1 5.09 -9.94 -2.59
C MET A 1 5.69 -9.74 -1.20
N LYS A 2 6.62 -8.80 -1.00
CA LYS A 2 7.30 -8.57 0.30
C LYS A 2 6.39 -8.22 1.49
N MET A 3 5.28 -7.51 1.24
CA MET A 3 4.30 -7.19 2.30
C MET A 3 3.50 -8.39 2.81
N ALA A 4 3.38 -9.47 2.01
CA ALA A 4 2.57 -10.63 2.38
C ALA A 4 3.02 -11.34 3.66
N PRO A 5 4.31 -11.67 3.87
CA PRO A 5 4.76 -12.23 5.13
C PRO A 5 4.60 -11.25 6.31
N LEU A 6 4.83 -9.95 6.10
CA LEU A 6 4.66 -8.94 7.15
C LEU A 6 3.22 -8.84 7.63
N ILE A 7 2.25 -8.71 6.71
CA ILE A 7 0.82 -8.65 7.03
C ILE A 7 0.36 -9.93 7.72
N ARG A 8 0.85 -11.09 7.26
CA ARG A 8 0.53 -12.38 7.88
C ARG A 8 1.01 -12.45 9.32
N GLU A 9 2.22 -11.97 9.59
CA GLU A 9 2.76 -11.96 10.94
C GLU A 9 2.04 -10.92 11.81
N MET A 10 1.82 -9.69 11.33
CA MET A 10 1.09 -8.65 12.07
C MET A 10 -0.31 -9.11 12.50
N ARG A 11 -1.02 -9.89 11.68
CA ARG A 11 -2.33 -10.46 12.04
C ARG A 11 -2.32 -11.40 13.24
N ARG A 12 -1.15 -11.91 13.64
CA ARG A 12 -0.99 -12.77 14.82
C ARG A 12 -0.83 -11.97 16.11
N HIS A 13 -0.67 -10.65 16.01
CA HIS A 13 -0.43 -9.71 17.11
C HIS A 13 -1.59 -8.69 17.16
N PRO A 14 -2.66 -8.94 17.94
CA PRO A 14 -3.86 -8.10 17.99
C PRO A 14 -3.61 -6.64 18.41
N GLU A 15 -2.49 -6.38 19.08
CA GLU A 15 -2.02 -5.05 19.45
C GLU A 15 -1.55 -4.22 18.24
N ILE A 16 -1.27 -4.86 17.11
CA ILE A 16 -0.87 -4.18 15.86
C ILE A 16 -2.10 -3.93 15.00
N GLN A 17 -2.50 -2.67 14.91
CA GLN A 17 -3.51 -2.19 13.97
C GLN A 17 -2.81 -1.75 12.69
N ALA A 18 -2.83 -2.60 11.67
CA ALA A 18 -2.19 -2.33 10.38
C ALA A 18 -3.21 -1.94 9.31
N SER A 19 -2.94 -0.84 8.60
CA SER A 19 -3.67 -0.43 7.39
C SER A 19 -2.76 -0.58 6.17
N LEU A 20 -3.27 -1.25 5.13
CA LEU A 20 -2.58 -1.47 3.87
C LEU A 20 -2.97 -0.39 2.85
N ILE A 21 -1.99 0.43 2.48
CA ILE A 21 -2.16 1.46 1.45
C ILE A 21 -1.51 0.98 0.14
N HIS A 22 -2.26 1.02 -0.96
CA HIS A 22 -1.76 0.75 -2.29
C HIS A 22 -1.64 2.06 -3.09
N THR A 23 -0.46 2.36 -3.65
CA THR A 23 -0.23 3.64 -4.34
C THR A 23 -0.93 3.73 -5.69
N GLY A 24 -1.23 2.60 -6.34
CA GLY A 24 -1.85 2.58 -7.67
C GLY A 24 -0.88 2.99 -8.79
N GLN A 25 0.44 2.87 -8.58
CA GLN A 25 1.47 3.28 -9.57
C GLN A 25 1.69 2.26 -10.72
N HIS A 26 1.10 1.06 -10.65
CA HIS A 26 1.33 -0.02 -11.62
C HIS A 26 0.23 -0.13 -12.69
N TYR A 27 0.66 -0.54 -13.90
CA TYR A 27 -0.19 -0.86 -15.03
C TYR A 27 -0.93 -2.20 -14.82
N ASP A 28 -2.23 -2.13 -15.09
CA ASP A 28 -3.22 -3.22 -15.12
C ASP A 28 -3.75 -3.70 -13.75
N GLU A 29 -4.96 -3.27 -13.41
CA GLU A 29 -5.74 -3.75 -12.26
C GLU A 29 -5.85 -5.27 -12.23
N ALA A 30 -5.87 -5.92 -13.40
CA ALA A 30 -5.92 -7.37 -13.51
C ALA A 30 -4.66 -8.03 -12.93
N MET A 31 -3.50 -7.41 -13.08
CA MET A 31 -2.23 -7.91 -12.53
C MET A 31 -2.16 -7.67 -11.02
N ALA A 32 -2.52 -6.47 -10.56
CA ALA A 32 -2.57 -6.17 -9.13
C ALA A 32 -3.54 -7.11 -8.39
N GLY A 33 -4.75 -7.28 -8.91
CA GLY A 33 -5.78 -8.14 -8.31
C GLY A 33 -5.36 -9.60 -8.16
N ARG A 34 -4.69 -10.17 -9.17
CA ARG A 34 -4.15 -11.54 -9.09
C ARG A 34 -3.08 -11.67 -8.00
N PHE A 35 -2.19 -10.68 -7.86
CA PHE A 35 -1.18 -10.72 -6.80
C PHE A 35 -1.79 -10.74 -5.39
N PHE A 36 -2.87 -10.00 -5.15
CA PHE A 36 -3.54 -10.04 -3.85
C PHE A 36 -4.14 -11.42 -3.55
N GLN A 37 -4.77 -12.04 -4.55
CA GLN A 37 -5.34 -13.39 -4.44
C GLN A 37 -4.25 -14.45 -4.23
N ASP A 38 -3.23 -14.47 -5.09
CA ASP A 38 -2.16 -15.48 -5.06
C ASP A 38 -1.36 -15.44 -3.75
N LEU A 39 -1.20 -14.24 -3.16
CA LEU A 39 -0.46 -14.05 -1.91
C LEU A 39 -1.34 -14.16 -0.66
N ASN A 40 -2.64 -14.40 -0.82
CA ASN A 40 -3.65 -14.35 0.23
C ASN A 40 -3.59 -13.07 1.07
N LEU A 41 -3.34 -11.95 0.38
CA LEU A 41 -3.33 -10.62 0.95
C LEU A 41 -4.77 -10.08 1.05
N PRO A 42 -5.10 -9.29 2.10
CA PRO A 42 -6.34 -8.54 2.07
C PRO A 42 -6.33 -7.54 0.92
N LYS A 43 -7.52 -7.10 0.51
CA LYS A 43 -7.63 -5.87 -0.29
C LYS A 43 -7.00 -4.72 0.50
N PRO A 44 -6.37 -3.74 -0.19
CA PRO A 44 -5.88 -2.56 0.48
C PRO A 44 -7.04 -1.80 1.13
N ASP A 45 -6.80 -1.25 2.31
CA ASP A 45 -7.74 -0.40 3.03
C ASP A 45 -7.89 0.95 2.32
N VAL A 46 -6.81 1.42 1.68
CA VAL A 46 -6.79 2.65 0.89
C VAL A 46 -6.05 2.41 -0.43
N SER A 47 -6.65 2.83 -1.53
CA SER A 47 -5.97 2.94 -2.83
C SER A 47 -5.80 4.41 -3.18
N LEU A 48 -4.56 4.86 -3.45
CA LEU A 48 -4.28 6.25 -3.81
C LEU A 48 -4.55 6.55 -5.29
N GLU A 49 -4.71 5.53 -6.13
CA GLU A 49 -5.05 5.67 -7.56
C GLU A 49 -4.14 6.61 -8.35
N VAL A 50 -2.84 6.67 -8.02
CA VAL A 50 -1.90 7.64 -8.61
C VAL A 50 -1.74 7.45 -10.12
N GLY A 51 -1.86 6.21 -10.61
CA GLY A 51 -1.71 5.86 -12.01
C GLY A 51 -0.27 5.94 -12.50
N SER A 52 -0.12 5.88 -13.82
CA SER A 52 1.17 5.88 -14.50
C SER A 52 1.62 7.27 -14.90
N GLY A 53 2.93 7.53 -14.86
CA GLY A 53 3.52 8.78 -15.35
C GLY A 53 5.03 8.81 -15.17
N GLY A 54 5.65 9.97 -15.39
CA GLY A 54 7.07 10.16 -15.08
C GLY A 54 7.33 10.18 -13.56
N HIS A 55 8.56 9.89 -13.15
CA HIS A 55 8.92 9.78 -11.73
C HIS A 55 8.50 10.99 -10.88
N ALA A 56 8.79 12.21 -11.34
CA ALA A 56 8.43 13.42 -10.60
C ALA A 56 6.90 13.57 -10.43
N TYR A 57 6.14 13.24 -11.47
CA TYR A 57 4.67 13.28 -11.44
C TYR A 57 4.12 12.26 -10.45
N GLN A 58 4.56 11.01 -10.53
CA GLN A 58 4.09 9.95 -9.63
C GLN A 58 4.47 10.23 -8.17
N THR A 59 5.68 10.71 -7.91
CA THR A 59 6.11 11.08 -6.55
C THR A 59 5.24 12.21 -6.00
N GLY A 60 5.01 13.27 -6.78
CA GLY A 60 4.17 14.39 -6.37
C GLY A 60 2.72 13.96 -6.07
N GLU A 61 2.14 13.12 -6.92
CA GLU A 61 0.79 12.60 -6.71
C GLU A 61 0.70 11.68 -5.49
N VAL A 62 1.69 10.82 -5.24
CA VAL A 62 1.74 10.01 -4.00
C VAL A 62 1.76 10.93 -2.79
N MET A 63 2.66 11.93 -2.75
CA MET A 63 2.77 12.84 -1.60
C MET A 63 1.45 13.56 -1.33
N LYS A 64 0.85 14.12 -2.38
CA LYS A 64 -0.42 14.87 -2.29
C LYS A 64 -1.57 14.01 -1.77
N ARG A 65 -1.66 12.74 -2.20
CA ARG A 65 -2.79 11.86 -1.85
C ARG A 65 -2.57 11.11 -0.54
N LEU A 66 -1.31 10.84 -0.18
CA LEU A 66 -0.97 10.18 1.07
C LEU A 66 -1.13 11.10 2.28
N ASP A 67 -0.87 12.40 2.13
CA ASP A 67 -0.95 13.39 3.22
C ASP A 67 -2.28 13.37 4.01
N PRO A 68 -3.47 13.50 3.38
CA PRO A 68 -4.74 13.44 4.11
C PRO A 68 -5.00 12.07 4.74
N VAL A 69 -4.53 10.98 4.11
CA VAL A 69 -4.69 9.62 4.63
C VAL A 69 -3.89 9.43 5.92
N LEU A 70 -2.65 9.94 5.98
CA LEU A 70 -1.86 9.93 7.21
C LEU A 70 -2.46 10.85 8.27
N GLY A 71 -3.03 11.98 7.85
CA GLY A 71 -3.78 12.88 8.73
C GLY A 71 -4.96 12.19 9.43
N GLU A 72 -5.71 11.37 8.71
CA GLU A 72 -6.85 10.61 9.23
C GLU A 72 -6.43 9.39 10.06
N LEU A 73 -5.50 8.57 9.54
CA LEU A 73 -5.08 7.33 10.19
C LEU A 73 -4.20 7.56 11.42
N GLN A 74 -3.51 8.71 11.51
CA GLN A 74 -2.59 9.06 12.60
C GLN A 74 -1.66 7.88 13.01
N PRO A 75 -0.95 7.23 12.07
CA PRO A 75 -0.21 6.01 12.40
C PRO A 75 1.03 6.31 13.26
N HIS A 76 1.33 5.42 14.20
CA HIS A 76 2.56 5.48 15.00
C HIS A 76 3.82 5.14 14.18
N LEU A 77 3.66 4.38 13.09
CA LEU A 77 4.74 3.93 12.22
C LEU A 77 4.24 3.79 10.78
N VAL A 78 5.03 4.27 9.83
CA VAL A 78 4.82 3.99 8.40
C VAL A 78 5.94 3.06 7.93
N VAL A 79 5.56 1.91 7.37
CA VAL A 79 6.49 0.94 6.79
C VAL A 79 6.39 1.02 5.27
N VAL A 80 7.50 1.37 4.64
CA VAL A 80 7.62 1.38 3.18
C VAL A 80 8.56 0.25 2.78
N VAL A 81 8.18 -0.50 1.76
CA VAL A 81 9.04 -1.55 1.20
C VAL A 81 9.90 -0.95 0.11
N GLY A 82 11.22 -0.99 0.31
CA GLY A 82 12.19 -0.55 -0.68
C GLY A 82 12.27 -1.44 -1.92
N ASP A 83 13.07 -1.00 -2.88
CA ASP A 83 13.42 -1.72 -4.10
C ASP A 83 14.47 -2.82 -3.85
N VAL A 84 14.36 -3.89 -4.64
CA VAL A 84 15.11 -5.17 -4.63
C VAL A 84 14.89 -6.05 -3.41
#